data_AF-A0A9W7GYR0-F1
#
_entry.id   AF-A0A9W7GYR0-F1
#
_cell.length_a   1.000
_cell.length_b   1.000
_cell.length_c   1.000
_cell.angle_alpha   90.00
_cell.angle_beta   90.00
_cell.angle_gamma   90.00
#
_symmetry.space_group_name_H-M   'P 1'
#
loop_
_entity.id
_entity.type
_entity.pdbx_description
1 polymer ?
#
loop_
_entity_poly.entity_id
_entity_poly.type
_entity_poly.pdbx_seq_one_letter_code
_entity_poly.pdbx_strand_id
1 'polypeptide(L)'
;MAIKIDLRKPLISKIVINGNVQIVEYESLPTVCFGCGKYGHSQDACHDAKKPSDEPNTAQPDTSFTTAKASGSADSPSDIGAREHPSNQSFGPWMLVEKRQRRPPKKVSDPAA
;
A
#
# COMPACT_ATOMS: atom_id res chain seq x y z
N MET A 1 24.87 17.41 1.91
CA MET A 1 24.64 16.07 1.34
C MET A 1 23.36 16.14 0.52
N ALA A 2 23.33 15.59 -0.70
CA ALA A 2 22.16 15.61 -1.56
C ALA A 2 21.93 14.21 -2.13
N ILE A 3 20.66 13.87 -2.39
CA ILE A 3 20.25 12.60 -2.99
C ILE A 3 19.68 12.90 -4.36
N LYS A 4 20.13 12.17 -5.38
CA LYS A 4 19.61 12.27 -6.75
C LYS A 4 18.63 11.13 -6.99
N ILE A 5 17.44 11.46 -7.47
CA ILE A 5 16.38 10.50 -7.79
C ILE A 5 16.06 10.62 -9.28
N ASP A 6 15.99 9.50 -9.99
CA ASP A 6 15.55 9.44 -11.38
C ASP A 6 14.03 9.17 -11.43
N LEU A 7 13.26 10.21 -11.72
CA LEU A 7 11.79 10.16 -11.73
C LEU A 7 11.20 9.37 -12.91
N ARG A 8 12.02 8.98 -13.90
CA ARG A 8 11.56 8.14 -15.02
C ARG A 8 11.45 6.66 -14.64
N LYS A 9 12.07 6.29 -13.52
CA LYS A 9 12.05 4.93 -12.96
C LYS A 9 11.03 4.85 -11.80
N PRO A 10 10.54 3.65 -11.47
CA PRO A 10 9.76 3.45 -10.26
C PRO A 10 10.53 3.95 -9.04
N LEU A 11 9.85 4.70 -8.18
CA LEU A 11 10.39 5.21 -6.92
C LEU A 11 10.73 4.04 -5.99
N ILE A 12 11.73 4.26 -5.14
CA ILE A 12 12.13 3.26 -4.15
C ILE A 12 11.14 3.34 -3.00
N SER A 13 10.38 2.28 -2.79
CA SER A 13 9.34 2.27 -1.77
C SER A 13 9.86 1.74 -0.42
N LYS A 14 10.86 0.85 -0.45
CA LYS A 14 11.48 0.26 0.74
C LYS A 14 12.98 0.14 0.55
N ILE A 15 13.73 0.32 1.63
CA ILE A 15 15.18 0.11 1.69
C ILE A 15 15.53 -0.78 2.88
N VAL A 16 16.69 -1.43 2.85
CA VAL A 16 17.18 -2.22 3.98
C VAL A 16 18.36 -1.50 4.60
N ILE A 17 18.27 -1.20 5.90
CA ILE A 17 19.34 -0.59 6.70
C ILE A 17 19.57 -1.49 7.91
N ASN A 18 20.79 -2.01 8.05
CA ASN A 18 21.17 -2.92 9.14
C ASN A 18 20.25 -4.14 9.28
N GLY A 19 19.85 -4.73 8.14
CA GLY A 19 18.94 -5.88 8.10
C GLY A 19 17.47 -5.55 8.31
N ASN A 20 17.14 -4.31 8.65
CA ASN A 20 15.77 -3.87 8.90
C ASN A 20 15.21 -3.17 7.65
N VAL A 21 13.98 -3.54 7.27
CA VAL A 21 13.25 -2.87 6.19
C VAL A 21 12.72 -1.54 6.69
N GLN A 22 13.07 -0.46 6.00
CA GLN A 22 12.55 0.87 6.21
C GLN A 22 11.67 1.29 5.04
N ILE A 23 10.57 1.96 5.37
CA ILE A 23 9.61 2.50 4.43
C ILE A 23 10.10 3.89 4.00
N VAL A 24 10.08 4.15 2.69
CA VAL A 24 10.50 5.44 2.14
C VAL A 24 9.29 6.33 1.91
N GLU A 25 9.31 7.51 2.52
CA GLU A 25 8.34 8.57 2.28
C GLU A 25 8.97 9.68 1.44
N TYR A 26 8.23 10.18 0.45
CA TYR A 26 8.63 11.25 -0.42
C TYR A 26 7.87 12.52 -0.09
N GLU A 27 8.61 13.56 0.28
CA GLU A 27 8.05 14.90 0.41
C GLU A 27 8.01 15.60 -0.96
N SER A 28 6.94 16.35 -1.22
CA SER A 28 6.78 17.19 -2.42
C SER A 28 6.72 16.46 -3.77
N LEU A 29 6.39 15.16 -3.78
CA LEU A 29 6.03 14.39 -4.98
C LEU A 29 4.53 14.07 -5.00
N PRO A 30 3.63 15.05 -5.27
CA PRO A 30 2.19 14.87 -5.10
C PRO A 30 1.54 13.89 -6.08
N THR A 31 2.23 13.54 -7.17
CA THR A 31 1.65 12.77 -8.29
C THR A 31 2.48 11.50 -8.53
N VAL A 32 2.32 10.52 -7.65
CA VAL A 32 2.91 9.19 -7.79
C VAL A 32 1.83 8.19 -8.18
N CYS A 33 2.09 7.38 -9.19
CA CYS A 33 1.23 6.27 -9.57
C CYS A 33 1.53 5.05 -8.69
N PHE A 34 0.59 4.63 -7.84
CA PHE A 34 0.78 3.43 -7.00
C PHE A 34 0.68 2.11 -7.77
N GLY A 35 0.23 2.14 -9.02
CA GLY A 35 0.23 0.97 -9.91
C GLY A 35 1.62 0.62 -10.46
N CYS A 36 2.43 1.63 -10.84
CA CYS A 36 3.74 1.44 -11.49
C CYS A 36 4.92 2.06 -10.74
N GLY A 37 4.67 2.81 -9.66
CA GLY A 37 5.66 3.46 -8.81
C GLY A 37 6.31 4.71 -9.40
N LYS A 38 5.93 5.15 -10.62
CA LYS A 38 6.55 6.30 -11.28
C LYS A 38 5.86 7.62 -10.90
N TYR A 39 6.60 8.71 -11.00
CA TYR A 39 6.09 10.07 -10.82
C TYR A 39 5.48 10.62 -12.13
N GLY A 40 4.51 11.52 -12.01
CA GLY A 40 3.97 12.34 -13.09
C GLY A 40 2.59 11.94 -13.61
N HIS A 41 1.99 10.86 -13.10
CA HIS A 41 0.63 10.46 -13.44
C HIS A 41 -0.06 9.75 -12.26
N SER A 42 -1.40 9.70 -12.27
CA SER A 42 -2.19 8.93 -11.33
C SER A 42 -2.34 7.47 -11.79
N GLN A 43 -2.82 6.60 -10.92
CA GLN A 43 -3.09 5.20 -11.27
C GLN A 43 -4.12 5.08 -12.40
N ASP A 44 -5.13 5.95 -12.44
CA ASP A 44 -6.18 5.94 -13.48
C ASP A 44 -5.65 6.30 -14.87
N ALA A 45 -4.57 7.07 -14.94
CA ALA A 45 -3.90 7.46 -16.18
C ALA A 45 -2.65 6.60 -16.47
N CYS A 46 -2.50 5.46 -15.79
CA CYS A 46 -1.31 4.63 -15.92
C CYS A 46 -1.38 3.73 -17.16
N HIS A 47 -0.48 3.98 -18.11
CA HIS A 47 -0.31 3.10 -19.28
C HIS A 47 0.34 1.75 -18.94
N ASP A 48 1.06 1.68 -17.81
CA ASP A 48 1.77 0.48 -17.34
C ASP A 48 0.90 -0.41 -16.41
N ALA A 49 -0.40 -0.14 -16.29
CA ALA A 49 -1.27 -0.83 -15.34
C ALA A 49 -1.30 -2.34 -15.61
N LYS A 50 -0.75 -3.13 -14.68
CA LYS A 50 -0.92 -4.58 -14.68
C LYS A 50 -2.37 -4.87 -14.35
N LYS A 51 -3.09 -5.52 -15.26
CA LYS A 51 -4.39 -6.13 -14.92
C LYS A 51 -4.14 -7.13 -13.79
N PRO A 52 -5.00 -7.21 -12.76
CA PRO A 52 -4.93 -8.31 -11.81
C PRO A 52 -5.10 -9.60 -12.61
N SER A 53 -4.05 -10.41 -12.63
CA SER A 53 -4.10 -11.76 -13.18
C SER A 53 -4.89 -12.62 -12.21
N ASP A 54 -6.15 -12.91 -12.54
CA ASP A 54 -6.84 -14.08 -12.02
C ASP A 54 -6.08 -15.32 -12.53
N GLU A 55 -5.25 -15.93 -11.69
CA GLU A 55 -4.65 -17.24 -11.99
C GLU A 55 -5.11 -18.25 -10.93
N PRO A 56 -5.74 -19.37 -11.35
CA PRO A 56 -6.21 -20.40 -10.45
C PRO A 56 -5.04 -21.29 -10.03
N ASN A 57 -4.76 -21.30 -8.73
CA ASN A 57 -3.79 -22.19 -8.10
C ASN A 57 -4.12 -23.67 -8.38
N THR A 58 -3.36 -24.33 -9.25
CA THR A 58 -3.27 -25.80 -9.27
C THR A 58 -1.81 -26.21 -9.44
N ALA A 59 -1.13 -26.44 -8.33
CA ALA A 59 0.00 -27.36 -8.25
C ALA A 59 0.09 -27.90 -6.82
N GLN A 60 0.11 -29.23 -6.74
CA GLN A 60 0.09 -30.08 -5.55
C GLN A 60 1.31 -29.86 -4.63
N PRO A 61 1.24 -30.36 -3.38
CA PRO A 61 2.41 -30.95 -2.79
C PRO A 61 2.15 -32.41 -2.39
N ASP A 62 3.05 -33.25 -2.86
CA ASP A 62 3.24 -34.63 -2.50
C ASP A 62 3.94 -34.68 -1.13
N THR A 63 3.46 -35.53 -0.23
CA THR A 63 4.21 -36.44 0.66
C THR A 63 3.41 -36.76 1.92
N SER A 64 3.38 -38.06 2.21
CA SER A 64 2.44 -38.77 3.06
C SER A 64 2.91 -38.84 4.53
N PHE A 65 1.97 -38.93 5.48
CA PHE A 65 1.76 -40.06 6.43
C PHE A 65 1.09 -39.67 7.78
N THR A 66 -0.07 -40.30 8.04
CA THR A 66 -0.70 -40.71 9.34
C THR A 66 -1.12 -39.64 10.37
N THR A 67 -2.27 -39.65 11.09
CA THR A 67 -3.33 -40.64 11.39
C THR A 67 -4.51 -39.94 12.13
N ALA A 68 -5.72 -40.54 12.04
CA ALA A 68 -6.84 -40.56 13.02
C ALA A 68 -7.86 -39.39 13.19
N LYS A 69 -8.99 -39.53 12.47
CA LYS A 69 -10.42 -39.61 12.92
C LYS A 69 -10.89 -38.86 14.19
N ALA A 70 -11.88 -37.96 14.05
CA ALA A 70 -13.23 -38.06 14.65
C ALA A 70 -14.15 -36.88 14.26
N SER A 71 -15.46 -37.17 14.29
CA SER A 71 -16.63 -36.41 13.85
C SER A 71 -17.03 -35.23 14.76
N GLY A 72 -17.76 -34.25 14.23
CA GLY A 72 -18.49 -33.26 15.04
C GLY A 72 -19.11 -32.12 14.22
N SER A 73 -20.44 -32.15 14.07
CA SER A 73 -21.28 -31.15 13.39
C SER A 73 -21.48 -29.85 14.20
N ALA A 74 -21.98 -28.84 13.46
CA ALA A 74 -22.92 -27.78 13.87
C ALA A 74 -22.39 -26.33 13.83
N ASP A 75 -22.96 -25.60 12.87
CA ASP A 75 -23.62 -24.30 12.98
C ASP A 75 -22.90 -23.05 13.51
N SER A 76 -22.87 -22.09 12.57
CA SER A 76 -23.37 -20.71 12.72
C SER A 76 -22.38 -19.59 13.04
N PRO A 77 -22.73 -18.36 12.58
CA PRO A 77 -21.81 -17.48 11.87
C PRO A 77 -21.39 -16.31 12.75
N SER A 78 -20.11 -16.01 12.78
CA SER A 78 -19.65 -14.70 13.21
C SER A 78 -18.26 -14.44 12.66
N ASP A 79 -18.08 -13.22 12.20
CA ASP A 79 -16.97 -12.38 12.61
C ASP A 79 -15.88 -12.10 11.58
N ILE A 80 -15.50 -10.83 11.65
CA ILE A 80 -14.30 -10.19 11.12
C ILE A 80 -14.28 -10.02 9.61
N GLY A 81 -14.58 -8.78 9.20
CA GLY A 81 -14.02 -8.17 8.00
C GLY A 81 -12.51 -8.30 8.02
N ALA A 82 -12.03 -9.44 7.54
CA ALA A 82 -10.63 -9.74 7.34
C ALA A 82 -10.19 -8.94 6.12
N ARG A 83 -9.74 -7.73 6.44
CA ARG A 83 -8.66 -6.99 5.77
C ARG A 83 -8.23 -7.69 4.49
N GLU A 84 -8.68 -7.16 3.36
CA GLU A 84 -8.02 -7.44 2.10
C GLU A 84 -6.56 -7.05 2.30
N HIS A 85 -5.73 -8.06 2.48
CA HIS A 85 -4.30 -7.96 2.55
C HIS A 85 -3.87 -8.28 1.12
N PRO A 86 -3.66 -7.28 0.24
CA PRO A 86 -3.15 -7.56 -1.09
C PRO A 86 -1.68 -7.88 -0.88
N SER A 87 -1.38 -9.17 -0.74
CA SER A 87 -0.05 -9.70 -0.89
C SER A 87 0.51 -9.17 -2.22
N ASN A 88 1.53 -8.30 -2.14
CA ASN A 88 2.31 -7.68 -3.23
C ASN A 88 2.03 -6.21 -3.63
N GLN A 89 1.35 -5.37 -2.82
CA GLN A 89 1.41 -3.92 -3.09
C GLN A 89 2.80 -3.34 -2.77
N SER A 90 3.60 -3.15 -3.83
CA SER A 90 4.95 -2.56 -3.74
C SER A 90 4.94 -1.06 -3.49
N PHE A 91 3.84 -0.36 -3.82
CA PHE A 91 3.67 1.07 -3.68
C PHE A 91 2.34 1.37 -2.99
N GLY A 92 2.23 2.51 -2.31
CA GLY A 92 0.97 2.90 -1.68
C GLY A 92 0.99 4.30 -1.07
N PRO A 93 -0.14 4.76 -0.51
CA PRO A 93 -0.31 6.11 0.02
C PRO A 93 0.72 6.53 1.06
N TRP A 94 1.25 5.57 1.81
CA TRP A 94 2.34 5.76 2.78
C TRP A 94 3.61 6.33 2.15
N MET A 95 3.79 6.25 0.83
CA MET A 95 4.95 6.84 0.15
C MET A 95 4.90 8.37 0.10
N LEU A 96 3.78 9.01 0.46
CA LEU A 96 3.60 10.43 0.35
C LEU A 96 3.44 11.07 1.74
N VAL A 97 4.23 12.11 1.98
CA VAL A 97 4.08 12.92 3.20
C VAL A 97 2.88 13.85 3.07
N GLU A 98 1.92 13.76 3.99
CA GLU A 98 0.78 14.67 4.04
C GLU A 98 1.22 16.07 4.54
N LYS A 99 1.14 17.08 3.66
CA LYS A 99 1.41 18.47 4.07
C LYS A 99 0.23 18.99 4.89
N ARG A 100 0.40 19.08 6.21
CA ARG A 100 -0.52 19.83 7.08
C ARG A 100 -0.59 21.29 6.63
N GLN A 101 -1.70 21.66 5.97
CA GLN A 101 -1.98 23.07 5.69
C GLN A 101 -2.14 23.83 7.02
N ARG A 102 -1.36 24.90 7.21
CA ARG A 102 -1.55 25.79 8.36
C ARG A 102 -2.91 26.46 8.22
N ARG A 103 -3.79 26.24 9.20
CA ARG A 103 -5.07 26.97 9.26
C ARG A 103 -4.77 28.47 9.37
N PRO A 104 -5.39 29.33 8.54
CA PRO A 104 -5.26 30.77 8.72
C PRO A 104 -5.83 31.18 10.09
N PRO A 105 -5.21 32.14 10.79
CA PRO A 105 -5.76 32.64 12.05
C PRO A 105 -7.17 33.18 11.82
N LYS A 106 -8.12 32.75 12.67
CA LYS A 106 -9.49 33.29 12.65
C LYS A 106 -9.40 34.79 12.92
N LYS A 107 -9.87 35.61 11.98
CA LYS A 107 -10.09 37.05 12.23
C LYS A 107 -11.19 37.15 13.28
N VAL A 108 -10.85 37.65 14.46
CA VAL A 108 -11.83 38.08 15.46
C VAL A 108 -12.42 39.37 14.91
N SER A 109 -13.70 39.34 14.53
CA SER A 109 -14.45 40.56 14.19
C SER A 109 -14.84 41.25 15.48
N ASP A 110 -14.44 42.51 15.63
CA ASP A 110 -14.86 43.37 16.74
C ASP A 110 -16.40 43.53 16.78
N PRO A 111 -17.02 43.53 17.97
CA PRO A 111 -18.44 43.79 18.09
C PRO A 111 -18.73 45.26 17.75
N ALA A 112 -19.74 45.48 16.90
CA ALA A 112 -20.23 46.80 16.55
C ALA A 112 -20.78 47.53 17.78
N ALA A 113 -20.40 48.80 17.91
CA ALA A 113 -20.87 49.74 18.92
C ALA A 113 -22.34 50.13 18.74
#